data_AF-A0A7C3R699-F1
#
_entry.id   AF-A0A7C3R699-F1
#
_cell.length_a   1.000
_cell.length_b   1.000
_cell.length_c   1.000
_cell.angle_alpha   90.00
_cell.angle_beta   90.00
_cell.angle_gamma   90.00
#
_symmetry.space_group_name_H-M   'P 1'
#
loop_
_entity.id
_entity.type
_entity.pdbx_description
1 polymer ?
#
loop_
_entity_poly.entity_id
_entity_poly.type
_entity_poly.pdbx_seq_one_letter_code
_entity_poly.pdbx_strand_id
1 'polypeptide(L)'
;LIFLDNEIRKKRRGFEYYFTQLSTIPEVKQYKIFNSLDNSFVGVLDEEFVALHGEIGSSFIVKGEAWRVLDIKEDKIMVEPTLDIEAAIPAWEGELIPVPFEVSQEVGKLRSLIASFLKNGEEETIKKLSELYPIDRNSAKKMVETIKKQLNYGVIPDNKTILVEDYENTVIIHSCFGSLVNETLGRFISALLTPRIGSVGLKTDPYRIILQFQNKNIELMKEVIFNTNPEFLRNYLEISLTKSDLFEWKFVHVAKRFGSIAKNAEYGKTTIKRIIDDYAGSPIFKETLKELEVEKLDLEKAKEILKKIQNKEIEVIFKPGLSFLGKIGIRHKYLEVLGPAKPEPEIFKLFKQRLLSTSLRFVCLNCGQWSQTFVLKNIPEDLKCKRCDARLLGIVRPSNQKILKIVKKKIRNLGITKEEEKQFERVRKTADLFLTYGKKAAYCLAGRGIGPETTIRILSKFQRNEEELFKSILEAERNYLKTRRYWSV
;
A
#
# COMPACT_ATOMS: atom_id res chain seq x y z
N LEU A 1 -0.51 -30.19 -21.29
CA LEU A 1 -0.04 -31.42 -21.97
C LEU A 1 0.66 -32.28 -20.93
N ILE A 2 0.69 -33.62 -21.05
CA ILE A 2 1.55 -34.45 -20.19
C ILE A 2 2.65 -35.02 -21.06
N PHE A 3 3.88 -34.95 -20.58
CA PHE A 3 5.04 -35.64 -21.14
C PHE A 3 5.07 -37.05 -20.53
N LEU A 4 4.75 -38.06 -21.32
CA LEU A 4 4.91 -39.47 -20.95
C LEU A 4 5.80 -40.09 -22.03
N ASP A 5 6.92 -40.68 -21.62
CA ASP A 5 7.80 -41.47 -22.48
C ASP A 5 8.25 -40.78 -23.78
N ASN A 6 8.66 -39.50 -23.69
CA ASN A 6 9.07 -38.66 -24.83
C ASN A 6 7.98 -38.40 -25.90
N GLU A 7 6.72 -38.77 -25.65
CA GLU A 7 5.60 -38.45 -26.53
C GLU A 7 4.68 -37.38 -25.92
N ILE A 8 4.29 -36.40 -26.72
CA ILE A 8 3.33 -35.37 -26.32
C ILE A 8 1.92 -35.87 -26.64
N ARG A 9 1.16 -36.24 -25.61
CA ARG A 9 -0.25 -36.66 -25.76
C ARG A 9 -1.22 -35.55 -25.39
N LYS A 10 -2.20 -35.31 -26.27
CA LYS A 10 -3.29 -34.35 -26.04
C LYS A 10 -4.30 -34.96 -25.05
N LYS A 11 -4.55 -34.24 -23.94
CA LYS A 11 -5.66 -34.54 -23.01
C LYS A 11 -6.73 -33.46 -23.15
N ARG A 12 -7.96 -33.75 -22.71
CA ARG A 12 -9.08 -32.78 -22.65
C ARG A 12 -8.68 -31.45 -22.00
N ARG A 13 -7.96 -31.51 -20.87
CA ARG A 13 -7.38 -30.32 -20.20
C ARG A 13 -6.39 -29.54 -21.07
N GLY A 14 -5.63 -30.20 -21.95
CA GLY A 14 -4.72 -29.53 -22.87
C GLY A 14 -5.45 -28.75 -23.97
N PHE A 15 -6.62 -29.24 -24.40
CA PHE A 15 -7.49 -28.52 -25.32
C PHE A 15 -8.08 -27.27 -24.65
N GLU A 16 -8.66 -27.41 -23.46
CA GLU A 16 -9.19 -26.27 -22.68
C GLU A 16 -8.11 -25.22 -22.39
N TYR A 17 -6.90 -25.65 -21.99
CA TYR A 17 -5.76 -24.76 -21.75
C TYR A 17 -5.37 -23.95 -23.00
N TYR A 18 -5.31 -24.58 -24.18
CA TYR A 18 -4.97 -23.88 -25.42
C TYR A 18 -5.95 -22.73 -25.72
N PHE A 19 -7.26 -22.97 -25.61
CA PHE A 19 -8.26 -21.95 -25.92
C PHE A 19 -8.44 -20.90 -24.83
N THR A 20 -8.14 -21.24 -23.58
CA THR A 20 -8.25 -20.28 -22.47
C THR A 20 -7.00 -19.41 -22.31
N GLN A 21 -5.84 -19.83 -22.82
CA GLN A 21 -4.55 -19.15 -22.67
C GLN A 21 -3.98 -18.59 -23.98
N LEU A 22 -4.85 -18.17 -24.91
CA LEU A 22 -4.45 -17.60 -26.22
C LEU A 22 -3.75 -16.23 -26.12
N SER A 23 -3.93 -15.51 -25.01
CA SER A 23 -3.30 -14.21 -24.76
C SER A 23 -2.15 -14.34 -23.77
N THR A 24 -1.05 -13.64 -24.04
CA THR A 24 0.07 -13.46 -23.11
C THR A 24 -0.17 -12.30 -22.13
N ILE A 25 -1.18 -11.45 -22.39
CA ILE A 25 -1.57 -10.36 -21.48
C ILE A 25 -2.21 -11.01 -20.25
N PRO A 26 -1.65 -10.82 -19.05
CA PRO A 26 -2.22 -11.37 -17.84
C PRO A 26 -3.58 -10.74 -17.54
N GLU A 27 -4.54 -11.56 -17.09
CA GLU A 27 -5.76 -11.02 -16.48
C GLU A 27 -5.40 -10.54 -15.07
N VAL A 28 -5.38 -9.22 -14.89
CA VAL A 28 -5.10 -8.62 -13.58
C VAL A 28 -6.35 -8.55 -12.74
N LYS A 29 -6.25 -9.10 -11.53
CA LYS A 29 -7.30 -8.94 -10.54
C LYS A 29 -7.31 -7.49 -10.06
N GLN A 30 -8.50 -6.91 -10.02
CA GLN A 30 -8.71 -5.54 -9.60
C GLN A 30 -9.33 -5.49 -8.20
N TYR A 31 -8.76 -4.66 -7.33
CA TYR A 31 -9.25 -4.40 -5.97
C TYR A 31 -10.05 -3.10 -5.95
N LYS A 32 -11.30 -3.15 -5.47
CA LYS A 32 -12.14 -1.96 -5.29
C LYS A 32 -11.81 -1.28 -3.97
N ILE A 33 -11.50 0.01 -4.04
CA ILE A 33 -11.15 0.81 -2.87
C ILE A 33 -12.40 1.48 -2.31
N PHE A 34 -12.60 1.34 -1.01
CA PHE A 34 -13.69 1.97 -0.28
C PHE A 34 -13.18 2.81 0.89
N ASN A 35 -13.71 4.01 1.04
CA ASN A 35 -13.45 4.85 2.20
C ASN A 35 -14.14 4.26 3.43
N SER A 36 -13.41 4.06 4.52
CA SER A 36 -13.91 3.49 5.76
C SER A 36 -14.89 4.43 6.49
N LEU A 37 -14.78 5.74 6.28
CA LEU A 37 -15.56 6.76 6.97
C LEU A 37 -17.00 6.87 6.48
N ASP A 38 -17.25 6.71 5.18
CA ASP A 38 -18.57 6.89 4.54
C ASP A 38 -18.96 5.73 3.60
N ASN A 39 -18.07 4.75 3.39
CA ASN A 39 -18.25 3.63 2.48
C ASN A 39 -18.38 4.03 0.99
N SER A 40 -17.91 5.22 0.64
CA SER A 40 -17.85 5.68 -0.74
C SER A 40 -16.79 4.90 -1.53
N PHE A 41 -17.08 4.68 -2.81
CA PHE A 41 -16.13 4.09 -3.74
C PHE A 41 -15.10 5.14 -4.15
N VAL A 42 -13.82 4.85 -3.90
CA VAL A 42 -12.72 5.76 -4.21
C VAL A 42 -12.19 5.50 -5.62
N GLY A 43 -11.90 4.23 -5.93
CA GLY A 43 -11.31 3.81 -7.20
C GLY A 43 -11.01 2.32 -7.22
N VAL A 44 -10.17 1.91 -8.17
CA VAL A 44 -9.71 0.53 -8.35
C VAL A 44 -8.19 0.52 -8.25
N LEU A 45 -7.59 -0.58 -7.78
CA LEU A 45 -6.16 -0.83 -7.86
C LEU A 45 -5.90 -2.18 -8.49
N ASP A 46 -4.85 -2.25 -9.29
CA ASP A 46 -4.35 -3.49 -9.87
C ASP A 46 -3.66 -4.35 -8.80
N GLU A 47 -3.77 -5.67 -8.91
CA GLU A 47 -3.17 -6.63 -7.96
C GLU A 47 -1.65 -6.47 -7.84
N GLU A 48 -0.95 -6.08 -8.91
CA GLU A 48 0.49 -5.77 -8.87
C GLU A 48 0.79 -4.63 -7.90
N PHE A 49 0.03 -3.54 -7.99
CA PHE A 49 0.22 -2.40 -7.12
C PHE A 49 -0.09 -2.74 -5.66
N VAL A 50 -1.17 -3.50 -5.43
CA VAL A 50 -1.52 -3.96 -4.08
C VAL A 50 -0.44 -4.89 -3.52
N ALA A 51 0.21 -5.71 -4.35
CA ALA A 51 1.33 -6.55 -3.93
C ALA A 51 2.58 -5.70 -3.60
N LEU A 52 2.92 -4.71 -4.42
CA LEU A 52 4.11 -3.87 -4.25
C LEU A 52 3.99 -2.83 -3.13
N HIS A 53 2.79 -2.30 -2.91
CA HIS A 53 2.57 -1.11 -2.08
C HIS A 53 1.36 -1.22 -1.14
N GLY A 54 0.56 -2.29 -1.22
CA GLY A 54 -0.65 -2.50 -0.43
C GLY A 54 -0.40 -3.26 0.88
N GLU A 55 0.32 -2.65 1.82
CA GLU A 55 0.42 -3.15 3.19
C GLU A 55 -0.55 -2.42 4.13
N ILE A 56 -0.94 -3.04 5.24
CA ILE A 56 -1.77 -2.32 6.23
C ILE A 56 -0.94 -1.20 6.85
N GLY A 57 -1.49 0.02 6.82
CA GLY A 57 -0.80 1.21 7.27
C GLY A 57 -0.01 1.92 6.17
N SER A 58 0.21 1.28 5.01
CA SER A 58 0.79 1.97 3.87
C SER A 58 -0.20 2.99 3.29
N SER A 59 0.36 4.01 2.64
CA SER A 59 -0.40 5.07 2.01
C SER A 59 -0.25 4.99 0.49
N PHE A 60 -1.29 5.30 -0.25
CA PHE A 60 -1.24 5.42 -1.71
C PHE A 60 -2.13 6.56 -2.22
N ILE A 61 -1.87 7.03 -3.44
CA ILE A 61 -2.61 8.16 -4.03
C ILE A 61 -3.63 7.64 -5.04
N VAL A 62 -4.91 7.98 -4.89
CA VAL A 62 -5.92 7.69 -5.92
C VAL A 62 -6.75 8.95 -6.14
N LYS A 63 -6.89 9.36 -7.41
CA LYS A 63 -7.57 10.60 -7.83
C LYS A 63 -7.00 11.85 -7.17
N GLY A 64 -5.68 11.89 -6.95
CA GLY A 64 -4.99 13.03 -6.33
C GLY A 64 -5.19 13.18 -4.83
N GLU A 65 -5.88 12.25 -4.16
CA GLU A 65 -6.01 12.21 -2.70
C GLU A 65 -5.18 11.04 -2.13
N ALA A 66 -4.55 11.26 -0.98
CA ALA A 66 -3.78 10.23 -0.27
C ALA A 66 -4.69 9.41 0.66
N TRP A 67 -4.55 8.10 0.58
CA TRP A 67 -5.37 7.11 1.27
C TRP A 67 -4.48 6.13 2.04
N ARG A 68 -4.72 5.96 3.33
CA ARG A 68 -4.04 4.94 4.16
C ARG A 68 -4.85 3.66 4.21
N VAL A 69 -4.20 2.54 3.94
CA VAL A 69 -4.79 1.19 4.01
C VAL A 69 -5.08 0.82 5.46
N LEU A 70 -6.34 0.48 5.75
CA LEU A 70 -6.78 -0.03 7.04
C LEU A 70 -6.96 -1.55 7.05
N ASP A 71 -7.50 -2.09 5.96
CA ASP A 71 -7.77 -3.51 5.80
C ASP A 71 -7.79 -3.87 4.31
N ILE A 72 -7.34 -5.08 3.98
CA ILE A 72 -7.38 -5.64 2.62
C ILE A 72 -8.12 -6.97 2.71
N LYS A 73 -9.18 -7.10 1.91
CA LYS A 73 -9.97 -8.33 1.77
C LYS A 73 -10.08 -8.69 0.31
N GLU A 74 -10.15 -9.98 0.01
CA GLU A 74 -10.46 -10.59 -1.30
C GLU A 74 -10.42 -9.66 -2.51
N ASP A 75 -11.44 -8.83 -2.71
CA ASP A 75 -11.62 -7.88 -3.82
C ASP A 75 -11.74 -6.40 -3.39
N LYS A 76 -11.55 -6.09 -2.10
CA LYS A 76 -11.82 -4.78 -1.48
C LYS A 76 -10.72 -4.30 -0.54
N ILE A 77 -10.36 -3.04 -0.69
CA ILE A 77 -9.43 -2.35 0.20
C ILE A 77 -10.20 -1.28 0.95
N MET A 78 -10.15 -1.34 2.29
CA MET A 78 -10.70 -0.29 3.14
C MET A 78 -9.61 0.71 3.45
N VAL A 79 -9.84 1.97 3.13
CA VAL A 79 -8.89 3.06 3.34
C VAL A 79 -9.47 4.17 4.20
N GLU A 80 -8.62 5.01 4.77
CA GLU A 80 -9.02 6.31 5.30
C GLU A 80 -8.16 7.42 4.68
N PRO A 81 -8.69 8.65 4.57
CA PRO A 81 -7.89 9.79 4.14
C PRO A 81 -6.70 9.97 5.08
N THR A 82 -5.53 10.25 4.51
CA THR A 82 -4.31 10.45 5.29
C THR A 82 -3.57 11.70 4.81
N LEU A 83 -2.89 12.35 5.75
CA LEU A 83 -1.88 13.37 5.45
C LEU A 83 -0.52 12.73 5.17
N ASP A 84 -0.42 11.41 5.30
CA ASP A 84 0.81 10.69 5.10
C ASP A 84 1.24 10.82 3.65
N ILE A 85 2.31 11.59 3.49
CA ILE A 85 2.81 12.05 2.23
C ILE A 85 3.69 10.97 1.58
N GLU A 86 4.03 9.89 2.30
CA GLU A 86 4.82 8.74 1.81
C GLU A 86 4.06 7.82 0.83
N ALA A 87 2.98 8.33 0.23
CA ALA A 87 2.01 7.56 -0.51
C ALA A 87 2.54 7.11 -1.89
N ALA A 88 2.53 5.81 -2.16
CA ALA A 88 2.87 5.28 -3.48
C ALA A 88 1.79 5.68 -4.50
N ILE A 89 2.19 6.12 -5.70
CA ILE A 89 1.24 6.35 -6.78
C ILE A 89 1.01 4.99 -7.47
N PRO A 90 -0.24 4.54 -7.60
CA PRO A 90 -0.56 3.37 -8.40
C PRO A 90 -0.21 3.62 -9.85
N ALA A 91 0.87 2.97 -10.26
CA ALA A 91 1.12 2.69 -11.65
C ALA A 91 0.06 1.65 -12.06
N TRP A 92 -0.94 2.10 -12.81
CA TRP A 92 -1.72 1.21 -13.66
C TRP A 92 -0.77 0.52 -14.63
N GLU A 93 -1.09 -0.71 -15.02
CA GLU A 93 -0.24 -1.66 -15.73
C GLU A 93 0.35 -1.19 -17.09
N GLY A 94 0.24 0.09 -17.48
CA GLY A 94 0.62 0.56 -18.82
C GLY A 94 1.20 1.96 -19.00
N GLU A 95 1.47 2.78 -17.98
CA GLU A 95 1.77 4.21 -18.24
C GLU A 95 3.22 4.69 -18.09
N LEU A 96 4.13 3.97 -17.43
CA LEU A 96 5.53 4.42 -17.33
C LEU A 96 6.49 3.43 -18.00
N ILE A 97 6.71 3.64 -19.29
CA ILE A 97 7.85 3.06 -20.02
C ILE A 97 9.11 3.43 -19.23
N PRO A 98 9.93 2.45 -18.78
CA PRO A 98 11.13 2.74 -18.01
C PRO A 98 12.04 3.64 -18.82
N VAL A 99 12.60 4.67 -18.18
CA VAL A 99 13.53 5.57 -18.86
C VAL A 99 14.83 4.79 -19.12
N PRO A 100 15.25 4.65 -20.39
CA PRO A 100 16.45 3.91 -20.75
C PRO A 100 17.71 4.53 -20.16
N PHE A 101 18.76 3.70 -20.01
CA PHE A 101 20.07 4.14 -19.51
C PHE A 101 20.63 5.29 -20.33
N GLU A 102 20.57 5.20 -21.66
CA GLU A 102 21.12 6.18 -22.60
C GLU A 102 20.44 7.54 -22.46
N VAL A 103 19.11 7.55 -22.27
CA VAL A 103 18.34 8.79 -22.07
C VAL A 103 18.75 9.44 -20.75
N SER A 104 18.90 8.67 -19.68
CA SER A 104 19.32 9.20 -18.39
C SER A 104 20.76 9.74 -18.42
N GLN A 105 21.65 9.07 -19.17
CA GLN A 105 23.01 9.53 -19.40
C GLN A 105 23.06 10.86 -20.15
N GLU A 106 22.24 11.06 -21.20
CA GLU A 106 22.16 12.36 -21.89
C GLU A 106 21.64 13.47 -20.97
N VAL A 107 20.67 13.18 -20.11
CA VAL A 107 20.23 14.13 -19.07
C VAL A 107 21.38 14.46 -18.12
N GLY A 108 22.19 13.47 -17.73
CA GLY A 108 23.40 13.67 -16.95
C GLY A 108 24.38 14.63 -17.64
N LYS A 109 24.71 14.38 -18.90
CA LYS A 109 25.59 15.25 -19.72
C LYS A 109 25.04 16.66 -19.83
N LEU A 110 23.72 16.79 -20.01
CA LEU A 110 23.04 18.08 -20.09
C LEU A 110 23.20 18.88 -18.80
N ARG A 111 23.16 18.25 -17.62
CA ARG A 111 23.41 18.93 -16.33
C ARG A 111 24.80 19.54 -16.28
N SER A 112 25.83 18.80 -16.68
CA SER A 112 27.22 19.29 -16.72
C SER A 112 27.40 20.38 -17.77
N LEU A 113 26.75 20.24 -18.92
CA LEU A 113 26.80 21.23 -19.99
C LEU A 113 26.20 22.56 -19.53
N ILE A 114 25.01 22.54 -18.91
CA ILE A 114 24.37 23.74 -18.34
C ILE A 114 25.28 24.38 -17.29
N ALA A 115 25.86 23.58 -16.39
CA ALA A 115 26.78 24.07 -15.38
C ALA A 115 28.02 24.75 -15.99
N SER A 116 28.52 24.24 -17.12
CA SER A 116 29.65 24.83 -17.85
C SER A 116 29.27 26.15 -18.53
N PHE A 117 28.10 26.22 -19.16
CA PHE A 117 27.64 27.41 -19.87
C PHE A 117 27.29 28.56 -18.93
N LEU A 118 26.78 28.24 -17.73
CA LEU A 118 26.47 29.21 -16.68
C LEU A 118 27.64 30.10 -16.30
N LYS A 119 28.90 29.67 -16.54
CA LYS A 119 30.10 30.50 -16.38
C LYS A 119 30.12 31.73 -17.28
N ASN A 120 29.45 31.69 -18.43
CA ASN A 120 29.35 32.78 -19.40
C ASN A 120 28.09 33.66 -19.20
N GLY A 121 27.27 33.35 -18.20
CA GLY A 121 26.01 34.06 -17.92
C GLY A 121 24.76 33.26 -18.27
N GLU A 122 23.65 33.60 -17.61
CA GLU A 122 22.37 32.88 -17.74
C GLU A 122 21.74 33.02 -19.13
N GLU A 123 21.71 34.24 -19.67
CA GLU A 123 21.05 34.53 -20.94
C GLU A 123 21.74 33.81 -22.11
N GLU A 124 23.07 33.79 -22.11
CA GLU A 124 23.87 33.06 -23.09
C GLU A 124 23.69 31.54 -22.95
N THR A 125 23.54 31.03 -21.72
CA THR A 125 23.24 29.61 -21.48
C THR A 125 21.88 29.24 -22.05
N ILE A 126 20.85 30.06 -21.83
CA ILE A 126 19.50 29.84 -22.36
C ILE A 126 19.51 29.80 -23.89
N LYS A 127 20.21 30.75 -24.51
CA LYS A 127 20.36 30.81 -25.98
C LYS A 127 21.00 29.53 -26.53
N LYS A 128 22.15 29.11 -25.97
CA LYS A 128 22.85 27.89 -26.39
C LYS A 128 22.00 26.63 -26.22
N LEU A 129 21.22 26.54 -25.14
CA LEU A 129 20.32 25.40 -24.92
C LEU A 129 19.21 25.33 -25.97
N SER A 130 18.62 26.46 -26.33
CA SER A 130 17.60 26.54 -27.39
C SER A 130 18.15 26.27 -28.79
N GLU A 131 19.46 26.45 -29.02
CA GLU A 131 20.14 26.05 -30.26
C GLU A 131 20.43 24.55 -30.30
N LEU A 132 20.78 23.95 -29.16
CA LEU A 132 21.14 22.52 -29.06
C LEU A 132 19.93 21.59 -28.99
N TYR A 133 18.82 22.05 -28.41
CA TYR A 133 17.61 21.26 -28.21
C TYR A 133 16.38 22.03 -28.66
N PRO A 134 15.35 21.33 -29.20
CA PRO A 134 14.10 21.95 -29.63
C PRO A 134 13.22 22.31 -28.41
N ILE A 135 13.68 23.26 -27.60
CA ILE A 135 13.02 23.70 -26.36
C ILE A 135 12.72 25.20 -26.40
N ASP A 136 11.59 25.58 -25.82
CA ASP A 136 11.23 26.98 -25.66
C ASP A 136 12.06 27.66 -24.56
N ARG A 137 12.11 29.00 -24.62
CA ARG A 137 12.88 29.83 -23.69
C ARG A 137 12.48 29.63 -22.22
N ASN A 138 11.19 29.40 -21.91
CA ASN A 138 10.75 29.20 -20.53
C ASN A 138 11.22 27.86 -19.99
N SER A 139 11.17 26.80 -20.80
CA SER A 139 11.72 25.48 -20.45
C SER A 139 13.23 25.55 -20.21
N ALA A 140 13.98 26.19 -21.13
CA ALA A 140 15.41 26.42 -20.97
C ALA A 140 15.72 27.19 -19.67
N LYS A 141 14.97 28.27 -19.39
CA LYS A 141 15.12 29.06 -18.15
C LYS A 141 14.91 28.20 -16.89
N LYS A 142 13.86 27.36 -16.85
CA LYS A 142 13.62 26.45 -15.71
C LYS A 142 14.76 25.45 -15.50
N MET A 143 15.32 24.91 -16.59
CA MET A 143 16.49 24.01 -16.51
C MET A 143 17.70 24.74 -15.93
N VAL A 144 18.01 25.93 -16.45
CA VAL A 144 19.12 26.77 -15.98
C VAL A 144 18.97 27.14 -14.51
N GLU A 145 17.78 27.59 -14.09
CA GLU A 145 17.49 27.90 -12.68
C GLU A 145 17.68 26.69 -11.76
N THR A 146 17.28 25.50 -12.21
CA THR A 146 17.42 24.25 -11.45
C THR A 146 18.89 23.92 -11.21
N ILE A 147 19.71 23.98 -12.26
CA ILE A 147 21.15 23.69 -12.17
C ILE A 147 21.86 24.78 -11.39
N LYS A 148 21.51 26.06 -11.56
CA LYS A 148 22.06 27.16 -10.75
C LYS A 148 21.82 26.96 -9.26
N LYS A 149 20.59 26.57 -8.87
CA LYS A 149 20.29 26.28 -7.46
C LYS A 149 21.08 25.08 -6.93
N GLN A 150 21.35 24.08 -7.78
CA GLN A 150 22.19 22.95 -7.40
C GLN A 150 23.67 23.36 -7.28
N LEU A 151 24.19 24.24 -8.15
CA LEU A 151 25.58 24.70 -8.12
C LEU A 151 25.97 25.34 -6.77
N ASN A 152 25.01 25.97 -6.08
CA ASN A 152 25.23 26.52 -4.73
C ASN A 152 25.65 25.45 -3.70
N TYR A 153 25.40 24.16 -3.99
CA TYR A 153 25.81 23.01 -3.16
C TYR A 153 27.14 22.38 -3.62
N GLY A 154 27.75 22.90 -4.69
CA GLY A 154 29.11 22.57 -5.13
C GLY A 154 29.25 21.34 -6.01
N VAL A 155 28.29 20.41 -6.01
CA VAL A 155 28.37 19.16 -6.80
C VAL A 155 27.16 19.02 -7.72
N ILE A 156 27.42 18.76 -9.00
CA ILE A 156 26.42 18.45 -10.02
C ILE A 156 26.47 16.95 -10.31
N PRO A 157 25.49 16.16 -9.86
CA PRO A 157 25.40 14.76 -10.25
C PRO A 157 25.06 14.67 -11.74
N ASP A 158 25.91 13.96 -12.49
CA ASP A 158 25.86 13.85 -13.93
C ASP A 158 26.10 12.40 -14.40
N ASN A 159 26.47 12.22 -15.67
CA ASN A 159 26.68 10.90 -16.25
C ASN A 159 27.99 10.21 -15.80
N LYS A 160 28.92 10.94 -15.17
CA LYS A 160 30.20 10.43 -14.65
C LYS A 160 30.38 10.65 -13.14
N THR A 161 29.50 11.41 -12.51
CA THR A 161 29.60 11.83 -11.11
C THR A 161 28.34 11.44 -10.36
N ILE A 162 28.46 10.51 -9.42
CA ILE A 162 27.42 10.14 -8.46
C ILE A 162 27.57 11.02 -7.22
N LEU A 163 26.47 11.67 -6.83
CA LEU A 163 26.38 12.40 -5.56
C LEU A 163 25.58 11.55 -4.57
N VAL A 164 26.18 11.21 -3.43
CA VAL A 164 25.52 10.53 -2.32
C VAL A 164 25.28 11.53 -1.20
N GLU A 165 24.02 11.75 -0.89
CA GLU A 165 23.57 12.70 0.13
C GLU A 165 23.09 11.96 1.37
N ASP A 166 23.65 12.33 2.51
CA ASP A 166 23.28 11.77 3.81
C ASP A 166 22.38 12.74 4.60
N TYR A 167 21.12 12.36 4.81
CA TYR A 167 20.14 13.21 5.49
C TYR A 167 19.23 12.43 6.45
N GLU A 168 19.29 12.76 7.74
CA GLU A 168 18.47 12.12 8.79
C GLU A 168 18.58 10.58 8.74
N ASN A 169 17.49 9.87 8.48
CA ASN A 169 17.42 8.42 8.31
C ASN A 169 17.44 7.98 6.83
N THR A 170 17.72 8.88 5.90
CA THR A 170 17.61 8.66 4.46
C THR A 170 18.94 8.95 3.76
N VAL A 171 19.29 8.12 2.78
CA VAL A 171 20.40 8.37 1.86
C VAL A 171 19.86 8.48 0.45
N ILE A 172 20.29 9.52 -0.27
CA ILE A 172 19.93 9.75 -1.67
C ILE A 172 21.17 9.60 -2.53
N ILE A 173 21.17 8.62 -3.41
CA ILE A 173 22.20 8.40 -4.42
C ILE A 173 21.67 9.02 -5.72
N HIS A 174 22.23 10.13 -6.16
CA HIS A 174 21.92 10.72 -7.47
C HIS A 174 22.75 10.01 -8.54
N SER A 175 22.07 9.26 -9.40
CA SER A 175 22.65 8.40 -10.41
C SER A 175 21.86 8.45 -11.72
N CYS A 176 22.47 9.01 -12.76
CA CYS A 176 21.87 9.14 -14.10
C CYS A 176 21.95 7.83 -14.91
N PHE A 177 21.41 6.73 -14.38
CA PHE A 177 21.51 5.38 -14.99
C PHE A 177 20.18 4.81 -15.51
N GLY A 178 19.08 5.57 -15.43
CA GLY A 178 17.78 5.12 -15.92
C GLY A 178 17.08 4.21 -14.92
N SER A 179 15.82 3.87 -15.23
CA SER A 179 14.92 3.22 -14.26
C SER A 179 15.41 1.84 -13.85
N LEU A 180 15.69 0.95 -14.81
CA LEU A 180 16.01 -0.45 -14.54
C LEU A 180 17.37 -0.63 -13.84
N VAL A 181 18.37 0.16 -14.22
CA VAL A 181 19.70 0.10 -13.61
C VAL A 181 19.66 0.61 -12.17
N ASN A 182 18.97 1.73 -11.92
CA ASN A 182 18.80 2.25 -10.56
C ASN A 182 18.00 1.29 -9.68
N GLU A 183 16.94 0.67 -10.21
CA GLU A 183 16.17 -0.37 -9.52
C GLU A 183 17.06 -1.57 -9.13
N THR A 184 17.88 -2.02 -10.08
CA THR A 184 18.80 -3.14 -9.87
C THR A 184 19.84 -2.85 -8.80
N LEU A 185 20.52 -1.71 -8.90
CA LEU A 185 21.53 -1.28 -7.92
C LEU A 185 20.89 -1.03 -6.55
N GLY A 186 19.72 -0.41 -6.50
CA GLY A 186 19.00 -0.12 -5.26
C GLY A 186 18.58 -1.38 -4.52
N ARG A 187 18.07 -2.39 -5.24
CA ARG A 187 17.74 -3.71 -4.66
C ARG A 187 18.98 -4.45 -4.20
N PHE A 188 20.04 -4.42 -5.00
CA PHE A 188 21.30 -5.07 -4.66
C PHE A 188 21.91 -4.50 -3.38
N ILE A 189 21.99 -3.16 -3.29
CA ILE A 189 22.48 -2.47 -2.09
C ILE A 189 21.58 -2.79 -0.89
N SER A 190 20.27 -2.68 -1.04
CA SER A 190 19.31 -3.01 0.04
C SER A 190 19.46 -4.45 0.53
N ALA A 191 19.60 -5.41 -0.39
CA ALA A 191 19.74 -6.84 -0.07
C ALA A 191 20.99 -7.14 0.77
N LEU A 192 22.09 -6.41 0.55
CA LEU A 192 23.32 -6.57 1.31
C LEU A 192 23.28 -5.85 2.66
N LEU A 193 22.55 -4.74 2.74
CA LEU A 193 22.39 -3.98 3.97
C LEU A 193 21.43 -4.66 4.94
N THR A 194 20.28 -5.15 4.46
CA THR A 194 19.18 -5.63 5.32
C THR A 194 19.59 -6.66 6.38
N PRO A 195 20.40 -7.69 6.07
CA PRO A 195 20.85 -8.66 7.09
C PRO A 195 21.71 -8.07 8.21
N ARG A 196 22.37 -6.93 7.97
CA ARG A 196 23.32 -6.31 8.92
C ARG A 196 22.70 -5.18 9.75
N ILE A 197 21.76 -4.42 9.17
CA ILE A 197 21.23 -3.20 9.80
C ILE A 197 19.70 -3.17 9.96
N GLY A 198 19.00 -4.22 9.53
CA GLY A 198 17.54 -4.31 9.58
C GLY A 198 16.88 -3.79 8.31
N SER A 199 15.57 -3.56 8.35
CA SER A 199 14.79 -3.20 7.15
C SER A 199 15.29 -1.91 6.51
N VAL A 200 15.44 -1.93 5.18
CA VAL A 200 15.81 -0.77 4.35
C VAL A 200 14.69 -0.53 3.35
N GLY A 201 14.06 0.64 3.44
CA GLY A 201 13.08 1.08 2.44
C GLY A 201 13.79 1.52 1.16
N LEU A 202 13.28 1.12 0.00
CA LEU A 202 13.85 1.44 -1.30
C LEU A 202 12.82 2.18 -2.15
N LYS A 203 13.24 3.31 -2.74
CA LYS A 203 12.52 3.99 -3.82
C LYS A 203 13.50 4.42 -4.90
N THR A 204 13.12 4.27 -6.16
CA THR A 204 13.98 4.60 -7.30
C THR A 204 13.25 5.52 -8.27
N ASP A 205 14.03 6.35 -8.95
CA ASP A 205 13.64 7.10 -10.14
C ASP A 205 14.76 6.98 -11.18
N PRO A 206 14.57 7.42 -12.45
CA PRO A 206 15.58 7.32 -13.49
C PRO A 206 16.94 7.99 -13.18
N TYR A 207 16.98 8.85 -12.18
CA TYR A 207 18.09 9.70 -11.80
C TYR A 207 18.53 9.53 -10.34
N ARG A 208 17.83 8.72 -9.53
CA ARG A 208 18.06 8.59 -8.08
C ARG A 208 17.70 7.22 -7.53
N ILE A 209 18.44 6.83 -6.49
CA ILE A 209 18.10 5.73 -5.58
C ILE A 209 17.98 6.34 -4.19
N ILE A 210 16.84 6.14 -3.54
CA ILE A 210 16.54 6.64 -2.20
C ILE A 210 16.42 5.44 -1.26
N LEU A 211 17.25 5.43 -0.22
CA LEU A 211 17.31 4.38 0.79
C LEU A 211 16.92 4.95 2.14
N GLN A 212 15.92 4.36 2.80
CA GLN A 212 15.46 4.75 4.12
C GLN A 212 15.84 3.69 5.15
N PHE A 213 16.53 4.12 6.19
CA PHE A 213 17.15 3.25 7.18
C PHE A 213 16.35 3.23 8.48
N GLN A 214 16.27 2.05 9.11
CA GLN A 214 15.95 1.97 10.54
C GLN A 214 17.18 2.30 11.38
N ASN A 215 18.30 1.62 11.11
CA ASN A 215 19.60 1.87 11.74
C ASN A 215 20.61 2.28 10.65
N LYS A 216 20.84 3.58 10.48
CA LYS A 216 21.69 4.10 9.39
C LYS A 216 23.17 3.77 9.63
N ASN A 217 23.82 3.14 8.65
CA ASN A 217 25.27 2.90 8.64
C ASN A 217 25.85 3.21 7.25
N ILE A 218 26.47 4.38 7.12
CA ILE A 218 27.02 4.89 5.86
C ILE A 218 28.32 4.17 5.49
N GLU A 219 29.11 3.79 6.49
CA GLU A 219 30.40 3.12 6.23
C GLU A 219 30.18 1.73 5.65
N LEU A 220 29.18 1.02 6.16
CA LEU A 220 28.73 -0.23 5.57
C LEU A 220 28.20 -0.04 4.14
N MET A 221 27.48 1.05 3.85
CA MET A 221 27.04 1.33 2.48
C MET A 221 28.23 1.56 1.54
N LYS A 222 29.26 2.29 1.98
CA LYS A 222 30.50 2.45 1.21
C LYS A 222 31.17 1.11 0.96
N GLU A 223 31.28 0.27 1.99
CA GLU A 223 31.82 -1.10 1.84
C GLU A 223 31.04 -1.87 0.77
N VAL A 224 29.70 -1.81 0.80
CA VAL A 224 28.86 -2.47 -0.21
C VAL A 224 29.11 -1.95 -1.62
N ILE A 225 29.21 -0.63 -1.80
CA ILE A 225 29.41 -0.01 -3.12
C ILE A 225 30.82 -0.30 -3.67
N PHE A 226 31.86 -0.18 -2.85
CA PHE A 226 33.26 -0.22 -3.31
C PHE A 226 33.90 -1.61 -3.22
N ASN A 227 33.49 -2.48 -2.30
CA ASN A 227 34.21 -3.73 -2.02
C ASN A 227 33.44 -4.98 -2.48
N THR A 228 32.18 -4.87 -2.88
CA THR A 228 31.40 -6.05 -3.31
C THR A 228 31.76 -6.47 -4.72
N ASN A 229 32.03 -7.77 -4.92
CA ASN A 229 32.28 -8.30 -6.25
C ASN A 229 31.00 -8.26 -7.12
N PRO A 230 31.01 -7.53 -8.26
CA PRO A 230 29.84 -7.40 -9.14
C PRO A 230 29.34 -8.72 -9.73
N GLU A 231 30.17 -9.76 -9.85
CA GLU A 231 29.76 -11.05 -10.41
C GLU A 231 28.68 -11.75 -9.57
N PHE A 232 28.66 -11.52 -8.25
CA PHE A 232 27.65 -12.10 -7.36
C PHE A 232 26.33 -11.31 -7.33
N LEU A 233 26.21 -10.21 -8.08
CA LEU A 233 25.02 -9.36 -8.09
C LEU A 233 23.75 -10.16 -8.35
N ARG A 234 23.79 -11.09 -9.32
CA ARG A 234 22.66 -11.96 -9.65
C ARG A 234 22.27 -12.85 -8.47
N ASN A 235 23.24 -13.51 -7.83
CA ASN A 235 22.97 -14.41 -6.71
C ASN A 235 22.33 -13.69 -5.52
N TYR A 236 22.80 -12.48 -5.19
CA TYR A 236 22.20 -11.68 -4.11
C TYR A 236 20.77 -11.25 -4.45
N LEU A 237 20.53 -10.84 -5.70
CA LEU A 237 19.20 -10.44 -6.14
C LEU A 237 18.25 -11.64 -6.21
N GLU A 238 18.66 -12.82 -6.68
CA GLU A 238 17.82 -14.01 -6.67
C GLU A 238 17.33 -14.35 -5.25
N ILE A 239 18.22 -14.31 -4.25
CA ILE A 239 17.86 -14.57 -2.85
C ILE A 239 16.92 -13.49 -2.29
N SER A 240 17.09 -12.24 -2.69
CA SER A 240 16.26 -11.13 -2.22
C SER A 240 14.88 -11.11 -2.91
N LEU A 241 14.85 -11.27 -4.23
CA LEU A 241 13.65 -11.24 -5.05
C LEU A 241 12.70 -12.36 -4.68
N THR A 242 13.20 -13.58 -4.48
CA THR A 242 12.36 -14.75 -4.12
C THR A 242 11.56 -14.56 -2.83
N LYS A 243 11.97 -13.64 -1.96
CA LYS A 243 11.27 -13.30 -0.71
C LYS A 243 10.36 -12.08 -0.83
N SER A 244 10.32 -11.42 -1.99
CA SER A 244 9.56 -10.19 -2.22
C SER A 244 8.13 -10.46 -2.70
N ASP A 245 7.19 -9.60 -2.33
CA ASP A 245 5.81 -9.68 -2.84
C ASP A 245 5.75 -9.52 -4.37
N LEU A 246 6.73 -8.84 -4.99
CA LEU A 246 6.88 -8.75 -6.45
C LEU A 246 7.08 -10.13 -7.08
N PHE A 247 7.92 -10.97 -6.47
CA PHE A 247 8.12 -12.33 -6.94
C PHE A 247 6.89 -13.19 -6.74
N GLU A 248 6.23 -13.09 -5.58
CA GLU A 248 4.97 -13.82 -5.33
C GLU A 248 3.91 -13.49 -6.38
N TRP A 249 3.74 -12.20 -6.68
CA TRP A 249 2.83 -11.71 -7.70
C TRP A 249 3.18 -12.27 -9.09
N LYS A 250 4.43 -12.09 -9.52
CA LYS A 250 4.86 -12.53 -10.87
C LYS A 250 4.78 -14.05 -10.99
N PHE A 251 5.13 -14.77 -9.94
CA PHE A 251 5.04 -16.23 -9.87
C PHE A 251 3.60 -16.70 -10.12
N VAL A 252 2.60 -16.06 -9.50
CA VAL A 252 1.19 -16.41 -9.73
C VAL A 252 0.82 -16.22 -11.21
N HIS A 253 1.25 -15.15 -11.86
CA HIS A 253 1.00 -14.91 -13.29
C HIS A 253 1.66 -15.94 -14.18
N VAL A 254 2.94 -16.25 -13.92
CA VAL A 254 3.67 -17.29 -14.66
C VAL A 254 3.00 -18.64 -14.42
N ALA A 255 2.67 -19.00 -13.19
CA ALA A 255 2.03 -20.27 -12.85
C ALA A 255 0.61 -20.42 -13.47
N LYS A 256 -0.15 -19.33 -13.56
CA LYS A 256 -1.42 -19.28 -14.33
C LYS A 256 -1.16 -19.51 -15.81
N ARG A 257 -0.16 -18.83 -16.39
CA ARG A 257 0.24 -19.03 -17.79
C ARG A 257 0.70 -20.45 -18.05
N PHE A 258 1.41 -21.10 -17.13
CA PHE A 258 1.81 -22.51 -17.23
C PHE A 258 0.65 -23.49 -16.97
N GLY A 259 -0.52 -23.02 -16.52
CA GLY A 259 -1.69 -23.85 -16.21
C GLY A 259 -1.53 -24.70 -14.95
N SER A 260 -0.52 -24.41 -14.12
CA SER A 260 -0.31 -25.07 -12.82
C SER A 260 -1.24 -24.50 -11.74
N ILE A 261 -1.66 -23.25 -11.94
CA ILE A 261 -2.60 -22.51 -11.11
C ILE A 261 -3.81 -22.18 -11.98
N ALA A 262 -5.02 -22.51 -11.52
CA ALA A 262 -6.23 -22.19 -12.27
C ALA A 262 -6.46 -20.66 -12.29
N LYS A 263 -7.01 -20.14 -13.40
CA LYS A 263 -7.26 -18.70 -13.59
C LYS A 263 -8.05 -18.06 -12.44
N ASN A 264 -9.14 -18.73 -12.02
CA ASN A 264 -10.11 -18.23 -11.04
C ASN A 264 -9.83 -18.68 -9.60
N ALA A 265 -8.71 -19.35 -9.35
CA ALA A 265 -8.47 -19.87 -8.03
C ALA A 265 -8.03 -18.75 -7.08
N GLU A 266 -8.64 -18.76 -5.89
CA GLU A 266 -8.39 -17.81 -4.82
C GLU A 266 -7.39 -18.40 -3.84
N TYR A 267 -6.39 -17.60 -3.45
CA TYR A 267 -5.28 -18.07 -2.62
C TYR A 267 -5.07 -17.12 -1.44
N GLY A 268 -4.79 -17.69 -0.27
CA GLY A 268 -4.23 -16.93 0.85
C GLY A 268 -2.73 -16.75 0.70
N LYS A 269 -2.16 -15.66 1.24
CA LYS A 269 -0.70 -15.39 1.20
C LYS A 269 0.14 -16.58 1.68
N THR A 270 -0.28 -17.27 2.75
CA THR A 270 0.44 -18.44 3.28
C THR A 270 0.47 -19.62 2.31
N THR A 271 -0.59 -19.81 1.52
CA THR A 271 -0.68 -20.90 0.55
C THR A 271 0.23 -20.63 -0.65
N ILE A 272 0.30 -19.38 -1.12
CA ILE A 272 1.16 -18.99 -2.24
C ILE A 272 2.63 -19.24 -1.90
N LYS A 273 3.08 -18.84 -0.71
CA LYS A 273 4.46 -19.08 -0.26
C LYS A 273 4.85 -20.56 -0.30
N ARG A 274 3.97 -21.44 0.20
CA ARG A 274 4.19 -22.88 0.14
C ARG A 274 4.27 -23.41 -1.29
N ILE A 275 3.40 -22.93 -2.18
CA ILE A 275 3.44 -23.32 -3.60
C ILE A 275 4.75 -22.85 -4.23
N ILE A 276 5.23 -21.64 -3.93
CA ILE A 276 6.51 -21.15 -4.43
C ILE A 276 7.66 -22.05 -3.98
N ASP A 277 7.67 -22.43 -2.70
CA ASP A 277 8.69 -23.32 -2.13
C ASP A 277 8.64 -24.72 -2.79
N ASP A 278 7.45 -25.28 -3.00
CA ASP A 278 7.26 -26.59 -3.66
C ASP A 278 7.70 -26.56 -5.14
N TYR A 279 7.58 -25.41 -5.80
CA TYR A 279 7.98 -25.21 -7.19
C TYR A 279 9.41 -24.66 -7.32
N ALA A 280 10.20 -24.62 -6.24
CA ALA A 280 11.59 -24.20 -6.31
C ALA A 280 12.39 -25.05 -7.32
N GLY A 281 13.12 -24.38 -8.22
CA GLY A 281 13.89 -25.03 -9.29
C GLY A 281 13.06 -25.53 -10.49
N SER A 282 11.73 -25.45 -10.43
CA SER A 282 10.85 -25.76 -11.57
C SER A 282 11.01 -24.75 -12.72
N PRO A 283 10.55 -25.09 -13.94
CA PRO A 283 10.50 -24.14 -15.05
C PRO A 283 9.71 -22.86 -14.74
N ILE A 284 8.64 -22.95 -13.94
CA ILE A 284 7.82 -21.80 -13.53
C ILE A 284 8.64 -20.83 -12.70
N PHE A 285 9.38 -21.36 -11.72
CA PHE A 285 10.24 -20.56 -10.86
C PHE A 285 11.36 -19.87 -11.65
N LYS A 286 12.02 -20.61 -12.55
CA LYS A 286 13.07 -20.07 -13.42
C LYS A 286 12.54 -19.00 -14.38
N GLU A 287 11.37 -19.22 -14.97
CA GLU A 287 10.74 -18.23 -15.84
C GLU A 287 10.30 -16.99 -15.07
N THR A 288 9.82 -17.14 -13.83
CA THR A 288 9.48 -16.00 -12.97
C THR A 288 10.69 -15.10 -12.71
N LEU A 289 11.84 -15.70 -12.35
CA LEU A 289 13.08 -14.94 -12.19
C LEU A 289 13.47 -14.25 -13.49
N LYS A 290 13.45 -14.98 -14.61
CA LYS A 290 13.84 -14.45 -15.91
C LYS A 290 12.98 -13.26 -16.35
N GLU A 291 11.66 -13.34 -16.19
CA GLU A 291 10.79 -12.21 -16.56
C GLU A 291 11.01 -11.00 -15.66
N LEU A 292 11.24 -11.18 -14.36
CA LEU A 292 11.61 -10.06 -13.48
C LEU A 292 12.96 -9.45 -13.86
N GLU A 293 13.94 -10.29 -14.19
CA GLU A 293 15.26 -9.86 -14.64
C GLU A 293 15.18 -9.03 -15.93
N VAL A 294 14.26 -9.36 -16.85
CA VAL A 294 14.12 -8.68 -18.15
C VAL A 294 13.22 -7.45 -18.07
N GLU A 295 12.09 -7.54 -17.38
CA GLU A 295 11.08 -6.47 -17.38
C GLU A 295 11.36 -5.39 -16.34
N LYS A 296 11.98 -5.75 -15.21
CA LYS A 296 12.10 -4.87 -14.04
C LYS A 296 13.55 -4.54 -13.69
N LEU A 297 14.54 -5.22 -14.26
CA LEU A 297 15.95 -5.10 -13.90
C LEU A 297 16.86 -4.99 -15.14
N ASP A 298 18.10 -4.56 -14.92
CA ASP A 298 19.18 -4.57 -15.91
C ASP A 298 20.47 -4.96 -15.20
N LEU A 299 20.69 -6.27 -15.11
CA LEU A 299 21.82 -6.87 -14.39
C LEU A 299 23.16 -6.56 -15.05
N GLU A 300 23.21 -6.62 -16.38
CA GLU A 300 24.47 -6.48 -17.12
C GLU A 300 24.98 -5.04 -17.04
N LYS A 301 24.10 -4.04 -17.21
CA LYS A 301 24.48 -2.64 -17.04
C LYS A 301 24.81 -2.32 -15.59
N ALA A 302 24.08 -2.87 -14.61
CA ALA A 302 24.39 -2.66 -13.20
C ALA A 302 25.79 -3.21 -12.82
N LYS A 303 26.16 -4.40 -13.32
CA LYS A 303 27.51 -4.96 -13.16
C LYS A 303 28.58 -4.05 -13.78
N GLU A 304 28.34 -3.58 -15.01
CA GLU A 304 29.24 -2.66 -15.71
C GLU A 304 29.45 -1.37 -14.89
N ILE A 305 28.38 -0.77 -14.38
CA ILE A 305 28.44 0.46 -13.58
C ILE A 305 29.17 0.24 -12.25
N LEU A 306 28.92 -0.86 -11.54
CA LEU A 306 29.67 -1.17 -10.32
C LEU A 306 31.17 -1.32 -10.59
N LYS A 307 31.55 -2.01 -11.68
CA LYS A 307 32.96 -2.11 -12.10
C LYS A 307 33.56 -0.73 -12.38
N LYS A 308 32.83 0.14 -13.09
CA LYS A 308 33.27 1.52 -13.37
C LYS A 308 33.43 2.37 -12.12
N ILE A 309 32.54 2.23 -11.13
CA ILE A 309 32.66 2.89 -9.83
C ILE A 309 33.92 2.41 -9.10
N GLN A 310 34.15 1.09 -9.06
CA GLN A 310 35.29 0.48 -8.37
C GLN A 310 36.63 0.82 -9.05
N ASN A 311 36.65 0.92 -10.38
CA ASN A 311 37.80 1.36 -11.17
C ASN A 311 38.04 2.88 -11.16
N LYS A 312 37.19 3.66 -10.45
CA LYS A 312 37.22 5.13 -10.41
C LYS A 312 36.99 5.82 -11.76
N GLU A 313 36.33 5.15 -12.71
CA GLU A 313 35.86 5.78 -13.95
C GLU A 313 34.63 6.66 -13.71
N ILE A 314 33.82 6.30 -12.71
CA ILE A 314 32.70 7.10 -12.20
C ILE A 314 33.09 7.60 -10.81
N GLU A 315 33.07 8.91 -10.63
CA GLU A 315 33.37 9.55 -9.35
C GLU A 315 32.17 9.43 -8.40
N VAL A 316 32.40 9.08 -7.14
CA VAL A 316 31.34 9.00 -6.12
C VAL A 316 31.68 9.94 -4.97
N ILE A 317 30.84 10.96 -4.78
CA ILE A 317 31.07 12.02 -3.80
C ILE A 317 30.02 11.93 -2.70
N PHE A 318 30.46 11.81 -1.44
CA PHE A 318 29.58 11.81 -0.27
C PHE A 318 29.48 13.20 0.33
N LYS A 319 28.25 13.67 0.59
CA LYS A 319 27.98 14.96 1.23
C LYS A 319 26.92 14.82 2.32
N PRO A 320 27.11 15.44 3.49
CA PRO A 320 26.04 15.55 4.49
C PRO A 320 25.01 16.61 4.07
N GLY A 321 23.75 16.39 4.43
CA GLY A 321 22.63 17.29 4.14
C GLY A 321 21.94 17.00 2.81
N LEU A 322 21.07 17.92 2.38
CA LEU A 322 20.31 17.82 1.12
C LEU A 322 20.61 18.99 0.19
N SER A 323 20.98 18.69 -1.04
CA SER A 323 21.04 19.67 -2.12
C SER A 323 19.67 20.04 -2.65
N PHE A 324 19.64 20.98 -3.60
CA PHE A 324 18.42 21.33 -4.32
C PHE A 324 17.80 20.12 -5.04
N LEU A 325 18.60 19.31 -5.73
CA LEU A 325 18.16 18.07 -6.37
C LEU A 325 17.73 17.01 -5.35
N GLY A 326 18.39 16.92 -4.19
CA GLY A 326 17.98 16.05 -3.09
C GLY A 326 16.59 16.40 -2.56
N LYS A 327 16.36 17.70 -2.32
CA LYS A 327 15.05 18.25 -1.96
C LYS A 327 13.99 17.95 -3.01
N ILE A 328 14.32 17.99 -4.30
CA ILE A 328 13.39 17.60 -5.37
C ILE A 328 13.09 16.10 -5.32
N GLY A 329 14.07 15.24 -5.06
CA GLY A 329 13.87 13.79 -4.93
C GLY A 329 12.94 13.46 -3.75
N ILE A 330 13.20 14.06 -2.59
CA ILE A 330 12.32 13.97 -1.42
C ILE A 330 10.97 14.62 -1.70
N ARG A 331 10.91 15.75 -2.41
CA ARG A 331 9.64 16.38 -2.77
C ARG A 331 8.83 15.49 -3.72
N HIS A 332 9.42 14.81 -4.70
CA HIS A 332 8.70 13.80 -5.50
C HIS A 332 8.38 12.52 -4.70
N LYS A 333 8.98 12.31 -3.51
CA LYS A 333 8.44 11.37 -2.50
C LYS A 333 7.09 11.87 -1.94
N TYR A 334 6.84 13.18 -1.99
CA TYR A 334 5.85 13.87 -1.18
C TYR A 334 4.84 14.77 -1.95
N LEU A 335 5.00 15.06 -3.25
CA LEU A 335 4.29 16.19 -3.87
C LEU A 335 3.98 15.92 -5.35
N GLU A 336 2.89 15.20 -5.58
CA GLU A 336 1.86 15.55 -6.57
C GLU A 336 0.48 15.32 -5.94
N VAL A 337 0.19 16.09 -4.89
CA VAL A 337 -1.16 16.23 -4.33
C VAL A 337 -1.64 17.64 -4.63
N LEU A 338 -2.29 17.83 -5.78
CA LEU A 338 -3.22 18.93 -6.01
C LEU A 338 -4.59 18.49 -5.47
N GLY A 339 -4.67 18.31 -4.16
CA GLY A 339 -5.92 17.97 -3.48
C GLY A 339 -5.87 18.52 -2.07
N PRO A 340 -6.89 19.25 -1.58
CA PRO A 340 -6.90 19.66 -0.20
C PRO A 340 -6.97 18.40 0.64
N ALA A 341 -5.88 18.09 1.35
CA ALA A 341 -5.91 17.21 2.49
C ALA A 341 -7.10 17.60 3.38
N LYS A 342 -8.13 16.75 3.47
CA LYS A 342 -9.29 17.03 4.32
C LYS A 342 -8.79 17.10 5.77
N PRO A 343 -8.86 18.27 6.43
CA PRO A 343 -8.34 18.40 7.79
C PRO A 343 -9.14 17.48 8.74
N GLU A 344 -8.52 17.04 9.85
CA GLU A 344 -9.16 16.15 10.84
C GLU A 344 -10.61 16.52 11.24
N PRO A 345 -10.99 17.81 11.35
CA PRO A 345 -12.38 18.18 11.63
C PRO A 345 -13.37 17.74 10.55
N GLU A 346 -12.94 17.70 9.29
CA GLU A 346 -13.77 17.30 8.16
C GLU A 346 -13.93 15.78 8.09
N ILE A 347 -12.87 15.03 8.38
CA ILE A 347 -12.91 13.57 8.61
C ILE A 347 -13.89 13.22 9.73
N PHE A 348 -13.81 13.95 10.84
CA PHE A 348 -14.71 13.77 11.97
C PHE A 348 -16.17 14.09 11.62
N LYS A 349 -16.41 15.13 10.80
CA LYS A 349 -17.74 15.49 10.32
C LYS A 349 -18.36 14.39 9.44
N LEU A 350 -17.58 13.81 8.51
CA LEU A 350 -18.02 12.70 7.65
C LEU A 350 -18.33 11.45 8.49
N PHE A 351 -17.45 11.11 9.44
CA PHE A 351 -17.68 10.02 10.39
C PHE A 351 -18.99 10.20 11.16
N LYS A 352 -19.22 11.40 11.71
CA LYS A 352 -20.43 11.72 12.49
C LYS A 352 -21.68 11.57 11.64
N GLN A 353 -21.66 12.04 10.39
CA GLN A 353 -22.77 11.89 9.45
C GLN A 353 -23.08 10.40 9.16
N ARG A 354 -22.06 9.57 8.90
CA ARG A 354 -22.26 8.11 8.70
C ARG A 354 -22.80 7.44 9.96
N LEU A 355 -22.23 7.75 11.12
CA LEU A 355 -22.64 7.09 12.35
C LEU A 355 -24.11 7.40 12.65
N LEU A 356 -24.53 8.66 12.51
CA LEU A 356 -25.91 9.09 12.75
C LEU A 356 -26.91 8.58 11.69
N SER A 357 -26.47 8.30 10.46
CA SER A 357 -27.30 7.71 9.40
C SER A 357 -27.43 6.18 9.49
N THR A 358 -26.66 5.54 10.37
CA THR A 358 -26.72 4.09 10.56
C THR A 358 -28.05 3.68 11.21
N SER A 359 -28.61 2.56 10.76
CA SER A 359 -29.86 2.01 11.31
C SER A 359 -29.60 0.83 12.25
N LEU A 360 -30.29 0.84 13.39
CA LEU A 360 -30.25 -0.21 14.39
C LEU A 360 -31.65 -0.74 14.64
N ARG A 361 -31.74 -2.05 14.89
CA ARG A 361 -32.99 -2.71 15.24
C ARG A 361 -33.01 -2.98 16.74
N PHE A 362 -34.08 -2.54 17.38
CA PHE A 362 -34.35 -2.75 18.79
C PHE A 362 -35.33 -3.92 18.95
N VAL A 363 -35.07 -4.80 19.92
CA VAL A 363 -35.89 -5.98 20.21
C VAL A 363 -36.20 -6.00 21.70
N CYS A 364 -37.47 -6.14 22.06
CA CYS A 364 -37.84 -6.24 23.47
C CYS A 364 -37.51 -7.62 24.02
N LEU A 365 -36.71 -7.68 25.09
CA LEU A 365 -36.35 -8.93 25.76
C LEU A 365 -37.37 -9.36 26.82
N ASN A 366 -38.27 -8.46 27.23
CA ASN A 366 -39.34 -8.77 28.18
C ASN A 366 -40.49 -9.55 27.52
N CYS A 367 -41.07 -9.01 26.43
CA CYS A 367 -42.19 -9.66 25.75
C CYS A 367 -41.79 -10.48 24.51
N GLY A 368 -40.60 -10.25 23.93
CA GLY A 368 -40.13 -10.94 22.71
C GLY A 368 -40.96 -10.69 21.44
N GLN A 369 -41.97 -9.80 21.51
CA GLN A 369 -42.94 -9.62 20.44
C GLN A 369 -42.80 -8.29 19.69
N TRP A 370 -42.03 -7.35 20.23
CA TRP A 370 -41.82 -6.05 19.62
C TRP A 370 -40.41 -5.93 19.05
N SER A 371 -40.32 -5.46 17.81
CA SER A 371 -39.08 -4.96 17.25
C SER A 371 -39.33 -3.82 16.29
N GLN A 372 -38.48 -2.81 16.33
CA GLN A 372 -38.54 -1.67 15.44
C GLN A 372 -37.12 -1.24 15.05
N THR A 373 -36.96 -0.80 13.80
CA THR A 373 -35.70 -0.26 13.29
C THR A 373 -35.74 1.26 13.35
N PHE A 374 -34.70 1.87 13.91
CA PHE A 374 -34.52 3.31 13.96
C PHE A 374 -33.20 3.70 13.31
N VAL A 375 -33.20 4.84 12.61
CA VAL A 375 -31.97 5.56 12.26
C VAL A 375 -31.48 6.26 13.53
N LEU A 376 -30.18 6.23 13.82
CA LEU A 376 -29.63 6.75 15.08
C LEU A 376 -30.01 8.20 15.37
N LYS A 377 -30.05 9.04 14.33
CA LYS A 377 -30.52 10.45 14.44
C LYS A 377 -31.93 10.58 15.01
N ASN A 378 -32.79 9.58 14.81
CA ASN A 378 -34.22 9.62 15.09
C ASN A 378 -34.63 8.70 16.26
N ILE A 379 -33.70 8.29 17.11
CA ILE A 379 -34.02 7.48 18.30
C ILE A 379 -34.72 8.38 19.33
N PRO A 380 -35.90 8.01 19.87
CA PRO A 380 -36.53 8.70 20.99
C PRO A 380 -35.70 8.60 22.29
N GLU A 381 -35.72 9.61 23.15
CA GLU A 381 -35.03 9.56 24.45
C GLU A 381 -35.65 8.53 25.40
N ASP A 382 -36.98 8.49 25.47
CA ASP A 382 -37.74 7.51 26.23
C ASP A 382 -38.21 6.35 25.35
N LEU A 383 -37.28 5.66 24.68
CA LEU A 383 -37.65 4.50 23.88
C LEU A 383 -38.10 3.34 24.79
N LYS A 384 -39.39 3.01 24.71
CA LYS A 384 -40.01 1.88 25.42
C LYS A 384 -40.66 0.89 24.46
N CYS A 385 -40.90 -0.32 24.92
CA CYS A 385 -41.66 -1.30 24.17
C CYS A 385 -43.14 -0.89 24.03
N LYS A 386 -43.63 -0.66 22.81
CA LYS A 386 -45.05 -0.31 22.54
C LYS A 386 -46.08 -1.40 22.90
N ARG A 387 -45.64 -2.59 23.34
CA ARG A 387 -46.53 -3.71 23.73
C ARG A 387 -46.59 -3.97 25.24
N CYS A 388 -45.49 -3.77 25.96
CA CYS A 388 -45.40 -4.13 27.39
C CYS A 388 -44.76 -3.05 28.26
N ASP A 389 -44.52 -1.86 27.70
CA ASP A 389 -43.86 -0.70 28.31
C ASP A 389 -42.46 -0.94 28.91
N ALA A 390 -41.90 -2.14 28.76
CA ALA A 390 -40.57 -2.46 29.25
C ALA A 390 -39.46 -1.68 28.52
N ARG A 391 -38.47 -1.21 29.29
CA ARG A 391 -37.26 -0.51 28.82
C ARG A 391 -36.10 -1.45 28.45
N LEU A 392 -36.22 -2.75 28.73
CA LEU A 392 -35.20 -3.75 28.40
C LEU A 392 -35.22 -4.09 26.90
N LEU A 393 -34.49 -3.28 26.11
CA LEU A 393 -34.46 -3.34 24.66
C LEU A 393 -33.06 -3.71 24.16
N GLY A 394 -32.92 -4.92 23.60
CA GLY A 394 -31.68 -5.38 22.97
C GLY A 394 -31.45 -4.70 21.63
N ILE A 395 -30.21 -4.29 21.39
CA ILE A 395 -29.78 -3.64 20.14
C ILE A 395 -29.08 -4.67 19.25
N VAL A 396 -29.53 -4.76 17.99
CA VAL A 396 -28.95 -5.62 16.96
C VAL A 396 -28.87 -4.91 15.61
N ARG A 397 -28.02 -5.43 14.71
CA ARG A 397 -27.99 -4.98 13.31
C ARG A 397 -29.25 -5.43 12.57
N PRO A 398 -29.80 -4.63 11.62
CA PRO A 398 -31.00 -4.97 10.87
C PRO A 398 -30.95 -6.31 10.12
N SER A 399 -29.75 -6.73 9.70
CA SER A 399 -29.52 -8.01 9.02
C SER A 399 -29.81 -9.24 9.88
N ASN A 400 -29.80 -9.11 11.22
CA ASN A 400 -30.03 -10.22 12.13
C ASN A 400 -31.53 -10.42 12.42
N GLN A 401 -32.28 -10.91 11.42
CA GLN A 401 -33.73 -11.12 11.56
C GLN A 401 -34.09 -12.31 12.46
N LYS A 402 -33.18 -13.28 12.63
CA LYS A 402 -33.42 -14.53 13.37
C LYS A 402 -33.52 -14.32 14.88
N ILE A 403 -32.95 -13.25 15.41
CA ILE A 403 -32.86 -13.02 16.87
C ILE A 403 -34.23 -12.93 17.55
N LEU A 404 -35.25 -12.42 16.86
CA LEU A 404 -36.60 -12.30 17.43
C LEU A 404 -37.23 -13.69 17.67
N LYS A 405 -36.87 -14.68 16.86
CA LYS A 405 -37.29 -16.08 17.07
C LYS A 405 -36.59 -16.68 18.28
N ILE A 406 -35.29 -16.39 18.46
CA ILE A 406 -34.48 -16.86 19.59
C ILE A 406 -35.02 -16.31 20.91
N VAL A 407 -35.31 -15.01 20.97
CA VAL A 407 -35.88 -14.37 22.17
C VAL A 407 -37.25 -14.97 22.51
N LYS A 408 -38.11 -15.20 21.51
CA LYS A 408 -39.41 -15.86 21.72
C LYS A 408 -39.29 -17.29 22.25
N LYS A 409 -38.34 -18.07 21.75
CA LYS A 409 -38.09 -19.43 22.26
C LYS A 409 -37.70 -19.42 23.74
N LYS A 410 -36.84 -18.47 24.15
CA LYS A 410 -36.34 -18.39 25.54
C LYS A 410 -37.45 -17.99 26.50
N ILE A 411 -38.28 -17.01 26.13
CA ILE A 411 -39.42 -16.56 26.94
C ILE A 411 -40.49 -17.66 27.08
N ARG A 412 -40.66 -18.51 26.06
CA ARG A 412 -41.61 -19.64 26.08
C ARG A 412 -41.01 -20.94 26.65
N ASN A 413 -39.80 -20.91 27.20
CA ASN A 413 -39.08 -22.10 27.69
C ASN A 413 -38.98 -23.25 26.66
N LEU A 414 -38.86 -22.91 25.37
CA LEU A 414 -38.62 -23.90 24.32
C LEU A 414 -37.12 -24.23 24.25
N GLY A 415 -36.76 -25.47 23.90
CA GLY A 415 -35.37 -25.91 23.78
C GLY A 415 -34.55 -25.03 22.82
N ILE A 416 -33.39 -24.58 23.29
CA ILE A 416 -32.48 -23.65 22.60
C ILE A 416 -31.12 -24.33 22.45
N THR A 417 -30.46 -24.15 21.30
CA THR A 417 -29.11 -24.69 21.09
C THR A 417 -28.05 -23.85 21.81
N LYS A 418 -26.88 -24.44 22.12
CA LYS A 418 -25.77 -23.71 22.77
C LYS A 418 -25.32 -22.45 22.02
N GLU A 419 -25.45 -22.42 20.69
CA GLU A 419 -25.15 -21.24 19.87
C GLU A 419 -26.22 -20.14 19.98
N GLU A 420 -27.50 -20.53 19.97
CA GLU A 420 -28.62 -19.61 20.16
C GLU A 420 -28.59 -18.96 21.57
N GLU A 421 -28.15 -19.71 22.59
CA GLU A 421 -27.98 -19.20 23.95
C GLU A 421 -26.85 -18.15 24.05
N LYS A 422 -25.71 -18.40 23.42
CA LYS A 422 -24.62 -17.40 23.31
C LYS A 422 -25.09 -16.12 22.60
N GLN A 423 -25.90 -16.25 21.55
CA GLN A 423 -26.46 -15.08 20.85
C GLN A 423 -27.44 -14.31 21.72
N PHE A 424 -28.29 -15.00 22.49
CA PHE A 424 -29.22 -14.38 23.43
C PHE A 424 -28.49 -13.59 24.52
N GLU A 425 -27.49 -14.19 25.15
CA GLU A 425 -26.68 -13.53 26.19
C GLU A 425 -25.95 -12.28 25.65
N ARG A 426 -25.44 -12.34 24.40
CA ARG A 426 -24.84 -11.16 23.76
C ARG A 426 -25.84 -10.01 23.58
N VAL A 427 -27.09 -10.31 23.27
CA VAL A 427 -28.16 -9.30 23.09
C VAL A 427 -28.71 -8.82 24.42
N ARG A 428 -28.73 -9.67 25.44
CA ARG A 428 -29.04 -9.26 26.81
C ARG A 428 -28.06 -8.20 27.30
N LYS A 429 -26.76 -8.43 27.10
CA LYS A 429 -25.72 -7.43 27.41
C LYS A 429 -25.93 -6.10 26.66
N THR A 430 -26.39 -6.10 25.40
CA THR A 430 -26.69 -4.85 24.71
C THR A 430 -27.93 -4.14 25.27
N ALA A 431 -28.91 -4.90 25.76
CA ALA A 431 -30.09 -4.34 26.41
C ALA A 431 -29.75 -3.69 27.76
N ASP A 432 -28.89 -4.33 28.56
CA ASP A 432 -28.42 -3.77 29.83
C ASP A 432 -27.68 -2.46 29.60
N LEU A 433 -26.80 -2.40 28.59
CA LEU A 433 -26.09 -1.19 28.21
C LEU A 433 -27.03 -0.06 27.76
N PHE A 434 -28.08 -0.39 27.01
CA PHE A 434 -29.07 0.60 26.61
C PHE A 434 -29.91 1.10 27.79
N LEU A 435 -30.23 0.23 28.74
CA LEU A 435 -30.96 0.60 29.95
C LEU A 435 -30.15 1.58 30.83
N THR A 436 -28.83 1.37 30.94
CA THR A 436 -27.96 2.22 31.77
C THR A 436 -27.53 3.53 31.08
N TYR A 437 -27.17 3.48 29.80
CA TYR A 437 -26.53 4.60 29.10
C TYR A 437 -27.39 5.20 27.98
N GLY A 438 -28.58 4.64 27.70
CA GLY A 438 -29.52 5.15 26.71
C GLY A 438 -28.93 5.28 25.31
N LYS A 439 -29.17 6.44 24.67
CA LYS A 439 -28.68 6.74 23.30
C LYS A 439 -27.17 6.60 23.14
N LYS A 440 -26.37 6.86 24.20
CA LYS A 440 -24.90 6.75 24.13
C LYS A 440 -24.45 5.31 23.85
N ALA A 441 -25.15 4.31 24.41
CA ALA A 441 -24.90 2.90 24.09
C ALA A 441 -25.25 2.57 22.63
N ALA A 442 -26.34 3.15 22.10
CA ALA A 442 -26.71 2.98 20.71
C ALA A 442 -25.65 3.55 19.75
N TYR A 443 -25.07 4.72 20.06
CA TYR A 443 -23.96 5.29 19.27
C TYR A 443 -22.73 4.38 19.25
N CYS A 444 -22.36 3.79 20.39
CA CYS A 444 -21.23 2.86 20.44
C CYS A 444 -21.49 1.59 19.64
N LEU A 445 -22.67 0.98 19.80
CA LEU A 445 -23.04 -0.27 19.13
C LEU A 445 -23.32 -0.10 17.63
N ALA A 446 -23.53 1.13 17.17
CA ALA A 446 -23.54 1.47 15.76
C ALA A 446 -22.17 1.35 15.10
N GLY A 447 -21.10 1.49 15.90
CA GLY A 447 -19.73 1.40 15.43
C GLY A 447 -19.39 0.03 14.83
N ARG A 448 -18.56 0.04 13.79
CA ARG A 448 -18.08 -1.14 13.09
C ARG A 448 -17.18 -1.96 14.01
N GLY A 449 -17.65 -3.16 14.36
CA GLY A 449 -16.87 -4.12 15.16
C GLY A 449 -16.87 -3.85 16.65
N ILE A 450 -17.63 -2.85 17.10
CA ILE A 450 -17.80 -2.55 18.52
C ILE A 450 -18.89 -3.50 19.07
N GLY A 451 -18.47 -4.39 19.96
CA GLY A 451 -19.37 -5.28 20.70
C GLY A 451 -19.68 -4.75 22.11
N PRO A 452 -20.51 -5.46 22.89
CA PRO A 452 -20.90 -5.06 24.24
C PRO A 452 -19.69 -4.77 25.16
N GLU A 453 -18.66 -5.63 25.10
CA GLU A 453 -17.45 -5.48 25.91
C GLU A 453 -16.66 -4.21 25.57
N THR A 454 -16.51 -3.91 24.27
CA THR A 454 -15.86 -2.69 23.81
C THR A 454 -16.68 -1.45 24.16
N THR A 455 -18.01 -1.55 24.08
CA THR A 455 -18.94 -0.48 24.47
C THR A 455 -18.79 -0.13 25.96
N ILE A 456 -18.67 -1.13 26.85
CA ILE A 456 -18.41 -0.91 28.28
C ILE A 456 -17.13 -0.10 28.46
N ARG A 457 -16.03 -0.49 27.80
CA ARG A 457 -14.74 0.20 27.89
C ARG A 457 -14.77 1.65 27.38
N ILE A 458 -15.58 1.93 26.35
CA ILE A 458 -15.74 3.29 25.82
C ILE A 458 -16.54 4.14 26.80
N LEU A 459 -17.66 3.61 27.32
CA LEU A 459 -18.58 4.33 28.20
C LEU A 459 -18.08 4.45 29.65
N SER A 460 -17.13 3.60 30.08
CA SER A 460 -16.50 3.69 31.39
C SER A 460 -15.45 4.81 31.47
N LYS A 461 -14.96 5.33 30.33
CA LYS A 461 -14.09 6.49 30.31
C LYS A 461 -14.91 7.75 30.64
N PHE A 462 -14.38 8.62 31.50
CA PHE A 462 -15.02 9.90 31.79
C PHE A 462 -15.03 10.77 30.54
N GLN A 463 -16.22 11.05 30.00
CA GLN A 463 -16.42 11.86 28.80
C GLN A 463 -17.19 13.12 29.18
N ARG A 464 -16.59 14.29 28.94
CA ARG A 464 -17.19 15.59 29.28
C ARG A 464 -18.27 15.96 28.27
N ASN A 465 -18.05 15.67 26.99
CA ASN A 465 -18.92 16.09 25.88
C ASN A 465 -19.26 14.93 24.90
N GLU A 466 -20.37 15.06 24.16
CA GLU A 466 -20.79 14.09 23.13
C GLU A 466 -19.75 13.94 22.00
N GLU A 467 -18.93 14.97 21.74
CA GLU A 467 -17.85 14.90 20.77
C GLU A 467 -16.69 13.98 21.19
N GLU A 468 -16.34 13.93 22.48
CA GLU A 468 -15.31 13.01 23.00
C GLU A 468 -15.76 11.55 22.90
N LEU A 469 -17.07 11.29 23.05
CA LEU A 469 -17.68 9.99 22.80
C LEU A 469 -17.47 9.57 21.34
N PHE A 470 -17.80 10.45 20.39
CA PHE A 470 -17.65 10.16 18.96
C PHE A 470 -16.18 9.94 18.57
N LYS A 471 -15.23 10.70 19.14
CA LYS A 471 -13.79 10.48 18.93
C LYS A 471 -13.35 9.10 19.43
N SER A 472 -13.80 8.71 20.63
CA SER A 472 -13.51 7.40 21.21
C SER A 472 -14.09 6.24 20.37
N ILE A 473 -15.26 6.43 19.77
CA ILE A 473 -15.87 5.45 18.86
C ILE A 473 -15.05 5.33 17.57
N LEU A 474 -14.61 6.45 16.98
CA LEU A 474 -13.78 6.44 15.77
C LEU A 474 -12.44 5.72 16.01
N GLU A 475 -11.79 5.96 17.15
CA GLU A 475 -10.57 5.24 17.55
C GLU A 475 -10.81 3.74 17.73
N ALA A 476 -11.93 3.36 18.36
CA ALA A 476 -12.29 1.96 18.54
C ALA A 476 -12.57 1.24 17.21
N GLU A 477 -13.21 1.91 16.24
CA GLU A 477 -13.38 1.36 14.88
C GLU A 477 -12.04 1.18 14.16
N ARG A 478 -11.13 2.17 14.26
CA ARG A 478 -9.77 2.06 13.70
C ARG A 478 -9.01 0.88 14.28
N ASN A 479 -9.05 0.73 15.60
CA ASN A 479 -8.39 -0.38 16.31
C ASN A 479 -9.02 -1.73 15.96
N TYR A 480 -10.34 -1.80 15.83
CA TYR A 480 -11.02 -3.01 15.38
C TYR A 480 -10.57 -3.38 13.96
N LEU A 481 -10.56 -2.44 13.01
CA LEU A 481 -10.13 -2.72 11.63
C LEU A 481 -8.68 -3.23 11.57
N LYS A 482 -7.77 -2.62 12.34
CA LYS A 482 -6.36 -3.06 12.44
C LYS A 482 -6.22 -4.46 13.05
N THR A 483 -6.98 -4.79 14.08
CA THR A 483 -6.81 -6.04 14.84
C THR A 483 -7.68 -7.19 14.34
N ARG A 484 -8.69 -6.94 13.49
CA ARG A 484 -9.70 -7.91 13.07
C ARG A 484 -9.13 -9.22 12.50
N ARG A 485 -7.98 -9.19 11.83
CA ARG A 485 -7.31 -10.37 11.27
C ARG A 485 -6.84 -11.38 12.33
N TYR A 486 -6.59 -10.95 13.56
CA TYR A 486 -6.16 -11.82 14.66
C TYR A 486 -7.33 -12.54 15.37
N TRP A 487 -8.58 -12.17 15.06
CA TRP A 487 -9.79 -12.70 15.70
C TRP A 487 -10.57 -13.68 14.82
N SER A 488 -10.19 -13.82 13.55
CA SER A 488 -10.70 -14.84 12.63
C SER A 488 -9.76 -16.03 12.63
N VAL A 489 -9.82 -16.83 13.70
CA VAL A 489 -9.35 -18.22 13.74
C VAL A 489 -10.57 -19.12 13.70
#